data_AF-K6U8C3-F1
#
_entry.id   AF-K6U8C3-F1
#
_cell.length_a   1.000
_cell.length_b   1.000
_cell.length_c   1.000
_cell.angle_alpha   90.00
_cell.angle_beta   90.00
_cell.angle_gamma   90.00
#
_symmetry.space_group_name_H-M   'P 1'
#
loop_
_entity.id
_entity.type
_entity.pdbx_description
1 polymer ?
#
loop_
_entity_poly.entity_id
_entity_poly.type
_entity_poly.pdbx_seq_one_letter_code
_entity_poly.pdbx_strand_id
1 'polypeptide(L)'
;MMSVAIVKRRLKEGKTYEDFRKAWFHTVGFGTKNKMYSLINAFDEREIIVIGFTQLPTETEDILEGLRIDVKERLDNPLDDVIEPEIERDFGILISEDDFSREGAIEYKNPTIDGKEVDIEEVFEGLIAWKQGLEQASAERDAVKKPK
;
A
#
# COMPACT_ATOMS: atom_id res chain seq x y z
N MET A 1 0.24 -13.15 -6.66
CA MET A 1 0.01 -11.82 -7.28
C MET A 1 0.70 -10.73 -6.47
N MET A 2 0.83 -9.52 -7.01
CA MET A 2 1.37 -8.36 -6.31
C MET A 2 0.24 -7.36 -6.03
N SER A 3 -0.04 -7.08 -4.75
CA SER A 3 -0.94 -5.99 -4.39
C SER A 3 -0.20 -4.67 -4.36
N VAL A 4 -0.92 -3.61 -4.70
CA VAL A 4 -0.46 -2.23 -4.64
C VAL A 4 -1.35 -1.47 -3.68
N ALA A 5 -0.75 -0.78 -2.71
CA ALA A 5 -1.42 0.15 -1.82
C ALA A 5 -0.89 1.56 -2.10
N ILE A 6 -1.78 2.51 -2.35
CA ILE A 6 -1.44 3.93 -2.51
C ILE A 6 -2.09 4.65 -1.34
N VAL A 7 -1.28 5.34 -0.54
CA VAL A 7 -1.75 6.06 0.65
C VAL A 7 -1.30 7.49 0.54
N LYS A 8 -2.25 8.43 0.55
CA LYS A 8 -1.96 9.86 0.59
C LYS A 8 -2.33 10.42 1.96
N ARG A 9 -1.44 11.24 2.50
CA ARG A 9 -1.61 11.91 3.79
C ARG A 9 -0.96 13.26 3.76
N ARG A 10 -1.58 14.22 4.43
CA ARG A 10 -1.02 15.56 4.58
C ARG A 10 -0.38 15.71 5.96
N LEU A 11 0.83 16.23 6.02
CA LEU A 11 1.52 16.61 7.26
C LEU A 11 0.76 17.76 7.92
N LYS A 12 0.71 17.79 9.25
CA LYS A 12 0.24 18.97 10.01
C LYS A 12 1.19 20.16 9.80
N GLU A 13 0.70 21.36 10.13
CA GLU A 13 1.49 22.59 10.07
C GLU A 13 2.78 22.45 10.91
N GLY A 14 3.91 22.84 10.33
CA GLY A 14 5.23 22.76 10.97
C GLY A 14 5.84 21.36 11.11
N LYS A 15 5.19 20.29 10.61
CA LYS A 15 5.76 18.93 10.56
C LYS A 15 6.56 18.70 9.29
N THR A 16 7.55 17.82 9.38
CA THR A 16 8.49 17.52 8.30
C THR A 16 8.34 16.09 7.80
N TYR A 17 8.91 15.81 6.62
CA TYR A 17 9.03 14.43 6.14
C TYR A 17 9.78 13.53 7.12
N GLU A 18 10.79 14.04 7.83
CA GLU A 18 11.53 13.27 8.82
C GLU A 18 10.65 12.86 10.01
N ASP A 19 9.75 13.75 10.47
CA ASP A 19 8.77 13.43 11.50
C ASP A 19 7.85 12.30 11.02
N PHE A 20 7.38 12.38 9.78
CA PHE A 20 6.60 11.31 9.17
C PHE A 20 7.40 10.03 9.05
N ARG A 21 8.66 10.10 8.59
CA ARG A 21 9.51 8.95 8.34
C ARG A 21 9.76 8.14 9.61
N LYS A 22 9.94 8.81 10.75
CA LYS A 22 10.10 8.18 12.07
C LYS A 22 8.83 7.48 12.53
N ALA A 23 7.67 8.13 12.41
CA ALA A 23 6.38 7.53 12.80
C ALA A 23 5.90 6.46 11.80
N TRP A 24 6.27 6.60 10.52
CA TRP A 24 5.88 5.68 9.45
C TRP A 24 6.73 4.41 9.42
N PHE A 25 7.99 4.44 9.88
CA PHE A 25 8.88 3.28 9.70
C PHE A 25 8.39 2.05 10.46
N HIS A 26 8.11 0.96 9.74
CA HIS A 26 7.96 -0.33 10.37
C HIS A 26 9.33 -0.84 10.84
N THR A 27 9.37 -1.27 12.08
CA THR A 27 10.53 -1.96 12.68
C THR A 27 10.39 -3.48 12.57
N VAL A 28 9.19 -3.97 12.26
CA VAL A 28 8.87 -5.37 11.99
C VAL A 28 8.49 -5.54 10.52
N GLY A 29 9.14 -6.48 9.82
CA GLY A 29 8.83 -6.79 8.43
C GLY A 29 7.60 -7.69 8.26
N PHE A 30 7.01 -7.69 7.07
CA PHE A 30 5.77 -8.40 6.75
C PHE A 30 5.91 -9.90 6.45
N GLY A 31 7.13 -10.47 6.48
CA GLY A 31 7.36 -11.89 6.17
C GLY A 31 7.18 -12.29 4.69
N THR A 32 6.73 -11.37 3.82
CA THR A 32 6.58 -11.55 2.37
C THR A 32 7.42 -10.52 1.61
N LYS A 33 7.58 -10.70 0.28
CA LYS A 33 8.21 -9.70 -0.60
C LYS A 33 7.40 -8.42 -0.55
N ASN A 34 7.91 -7.41 0.15
CA ASN A 34 7.27 -6.11 0.29
C ASN A 34 8.28 -5.00 -0.01
N LYS A 35 7.87 -3.99 -0.76
CA LYS A 35 8.63 -2.76 -0.99
C LYS A 35 7.68 -1.57 -0.92
N MET A 36 8.07 -0.51 -0.22
CA MET A 36 7.32 0.74 -0.16
C MET A 36 8.17 1.90 -0.67
N TYR A 37 7.55 2.77 -1.46
CA TYR A 37 8.14 3.99 -1.98
C TYR A 37 7.40 5.17 -1.38
N SER A 38 8.10 6.07 -0.72
CA SER A 38 7.52 7.32 -0.22
C SER A 38 7.92 8.47 -1.13
N LEU A 39 6.95 9.33 -1.43
CA LEU A 39 7.10 10.51 -2.29
C LEU A 39 6.55 11.73 -1.55
N ILE A 40 7.11 12.89 -1.87
CA ILE A 40 6.52 14.18 -1.53
C ILE A 40 5.79 14.67 -2.79
N ASN A 41 4.54 15.11 -2.66
CA ASN A 41 3.79 15.63 -3.80
C ASN A 41 4.44 16.93 -4.30
N ALA A 42 4.64 17.03 -5.62
CA ALA A 42 5.24 18.20 -6.26
C ALA A 42 4.36 19.47 -6.16
N PHE A 43 3.05 19.31 -5.93
CA PHE A 43 2.08 20.40 -5.83
C PHE A 43 1.64 20.70 -4.39
N ASP A 44 1.99 19.85 -3.44
CA ASP A 44 1.83 20.08 -2.00
C ASP A 44 2.98 19.41 -1.24
N GLU A 45 3.95 20.20 -0.78
CA GLU A 45 5.12 19.69 -0.04
C GLU A 45 4.76 19.03 1.29
N ARG A 46 3.55 19.27 1.81
CA ARG A 46 3.03 18.61 3.00
C ARG A 46 2.30 17.32 2.68
N GLU A 47 1.96 17.03 1.42
CA GLU A 47 1.37 15.75 1.06
C GLU A 47 2.45 14.69 0.82
N ILE A 48 2.37 13.62 1.60
CA ILE A 48 3.19 12.43 1.46
C ILE A 48 2.36 11.33 0.82
N ILE A 49 2.91 10.75 -0.24
CA ILE A 49 2.32 9.63 -0.97
C ILE A 49 3.19 8.40 -0.69
N VAL A 50 2.58 7.30 -0.28
CA VAL A 50 3.28 6.01 -0.12
C VAL A 50 2.67 5.00 -1.07
N ILE A 51 3.51 4.39 -1.91
CA ILE A 51 3.14 3.30 -2.81
C ILE A 51 3.82 2.03 -2.30
N GLY A 52 3.01 1.10 -1.78
CA GLY A 52 3.46 -0.20 -1.29
C GLY A 52 3.15 -1.30 -2.31
N PHE A 53 4.15 -2.11 -2.63
CA PHE A 53 4.04 -3.33 -3.42
C PHE A 53 4.23 -4.52 -2.49
N THR A 54 3.21 -5.36 -2.35
CA THR A 54 3.24 -6.53 -1.47
C THR A 54 2.89 -7.78 -2.25
N GLN A 55 3.77 -8.78 -2.22
CA GLN A 55 3.44 -10.08 -2.76
C GLN A 55 2.36 -10.70 -1.88
N LEU A 56 1.19 -10.93 -2.47
CA LEU A 56 0.11 -11.60 -1.79
C LEU A 56 0.47 -13.09 -1.65
N PRO A 57 0.41 -13.63 -0.43
CA PRO A 57 0.44 -15.06 -0.23
C PRO A 57 -0.81 -15.69 -0.88
N THR A 58 -0.71 -16.97 -1.23
CA THR A 58 -1.81 -17.73 -1.83
C THR A 58 -2.95 -17.99 -0.85
N GLU A 59 -2.66 -18.00 0.45
CA GLU A 59 -3.62 -18.27 1.51
C GLU A 59 -4.12 -16.96 2.17
N THR A 60 -5.43 -16.87 2.40
CA THR A 60 -6.07 -15.67 2.97
C THR A 60 -5.63 -15.37 4.41
N GLU A 61 -5.30 -16.38 5.21
CA GLU A 61 -4.87 -16.16 6.61
C GLU A 61 -3.54 -15.41 6.68
N ASP A 62 -2.61 -15.68 5.74
CA ASP A 62 -1.31 -15.02 5.66
C ASP A 62 -1.46 -13.53 5.26
N ILE A 63 -2.50 -13.19 4.48
CA ILE A 63 -2.87 -11.80 4.18
C ILE A 63 -3.26 -11.07 5.47
N LEU A 64 -4.09 -11.69 6.30
CA LEU A 64 -4.56 -11.10 7.56
C LEU A 64 -3.40 -10.92 8.56
N GLU A 65 -2.46 -11.86 8.62
CA GLU A 65 -1.29 -11.73 9.47
C GLU A 65 -0.43 -10.51 9.10
N GLY A 66 -0.18 -10.29 7.80
CA GLY A 66 0.52 -9.09 7.32
C GLY A 66 -0.21 -7.79 7.70
N LEU A 67 -1.54 -7.77 7.60
CA LEU A 67 -2.36 -6.62 8.00
C LEU A 67 -2.34 -6.39 9.52
N ARG A 68 -2.29 -7.46 10.33
CA ARG A 68 -2.15 -7.37 11.80
C ARG A 68 -0.81 -6.75 12.20
N ILE A 69 0.28 -7.04 11.48
CA ILE A 69 1.59 -6.39 11.69
C ILE A 69 1.47 -4.87 11.46
N ASP A 70 0.84 -4.44 10.36
CA ASP A 70 0.61 -3.01 10.12
C ASP A 70 -0.24 -2.38 11.22
N VAL A 71 -1.36 -3.00 11.60
CA VAL A 71 -2.23 -2.50 12.67
C VAL A 71 -1.46 -2.30 13.97
N LYS A 72 -0.64 -3.28 14.37
CA LYS A 72 0.14 -3.20 15.61
C LYS A 72 1.18 -2.06 15.54
N GLU A 73 1.99 -2.03 14.50
CA GLU A 73 3.03 -0.99 14.35
C GLU A 73 2.43 0.42 14.30
N ARG A 74 1.23 0.57 13.73
CA ARG A 74 0.48 1.84 13.69
C ARG A 74 -0.17 2.23 15.01
N LEU A 75 -0.51 1.27 15.86
CA LEU A 75 -0.98 1.54 17.22
C LEU A 75 0.19 1.96 18.12
N ASP A 76 1.36 1.34 17.96
CA ASP A 76 2.56 1.66 18.74
C ASP A 76 3.20 2.99 18.31
N ASN A 77 3.13 3.32 17.01
CA ASN A 77 3.62 4.58 16.44
C ASN A 77 2.49 5.32 15.70
N PRO A 78 1.58 5.98 16.45
CA PRO A 78 0.44 6.65 15.84
C PRO A 78 0.90 7.83 14.99
N LEU A 79 0.33 7.94 13.79
CA LEU A 79 0.61 9.06 12.90
C LEU A 79 -0.16 10.33 13.29
N ASP A 80 -1.17 10.22 14.17
CA ASP A 80 -2.11 11.28 14.55
C ASP A 80 -1.44 12.60 14.96
N ASP A 81 -0.20 12.56 15.49
CA ASP A 81 0.53 13.76 15.91
C ASP A 81 1.29 14.45 14.76
N VAL A 82 1.44 13.78 13.63
CA VAL A 82 2.25 14.20 12.48
C VAL A 82 1.39 14.54 11.26
N ILE A 83 0.33 13.78 11.02
CA ILE A 83 -0.54 13.94 9.84
C ILE A 83 -1.89 14.57 10.21
N GLU A 84 -2.52 15.21 9.25
CA GLU A 84 -3.94 15.55 9.28
C GLU A 84 -4.78 14.25 9.31
N PRO A 85 -5.98 14.27 9.91
CA PRO A 85 -6.79 13.05 10.11
C PRO A 85 -7.34 12.46 8.81
N GLU A 86 -7.39 13.25 7.74
CA GLU A 86 -7.83 12.80 6.42
C GLU A 86 -6.78 11.88 5.80
N ILE A 87 -7.22 10.72 5.33
CA ILE A 87 -6.37 9.72 4.68
C ILE A 87 -7.10 9.19 3.46
N GLU A 88 -6.48 9.33 2.29
CA GLU A 88 -6.91 8.66 1.06
C GLU A 88 -6.13 7.34 0.93
N ARG A 89 -6.84 6.25 0.62
CA ARG A 89 -6.23 4.93 0.42
C ARG A 89 -6.86 4.27 -0.80
N ASP A 90 -6.01 3.84 -1.70
CA ASP A 90 -6.38 2.99 -2.83
C ASP A 90 -5.64 1.65 -2.72
N PHE A 91 -6.33 0.59 -3.09
CA PHE A 91 -5.78 -0.76 -3.14
C PHE A 91 -6.08 -1.38 -4.50
N GLY A 92 -5.09 -2.05 -5.08
CA GLY A 92 -5.23 -2.74 -6.35
C GLY A 92 -4.30 -3.95 -6.45
N ILE A 93 -4.41 -4.65 -7.57
CA ILE A 93 -3.47 -5.69 -7.98
C ILE A 93 -2.66 -5.12 -9.16
N LEU A 94 -1.35 -5.29 -9.13
CA LEU A 94 -0.49 -4.92 -10.26
C LEU A 94 -0.87 -5.80 -11.46
N ILE A 95 -1.16 -5.17 -12.60
CA ILE A 95 -1.57 -5.87 -13.83
C ILE A 95 -0.55 -5.76 -14.97
N SER A 96 0.33 -4.76 -14.95
CA SER A 96 1.31 -4.55 -16.01
C SER A 96 2.53 -3.78 -15.50
N GLU A 97 3.69 -4.12 -16.03
CA GLU A 97 4.94 -3.39 -15.95
C GLU A 97 5.38 -3.05 -17.38
N ASP A 98 5.17 -1.79 -17.75
CA ASP A 98 5.48 -1.28 -19.08
C ASP A 98 6.72 -0.38 -19.03
N ASP A 99 7.68 -0.67 -19.90
CA ASP A 99 8.91 0.11 -20.05
C ASP A 99 8.77 1.08 -21.24
N PHE A 100 8.65 2.36 -20.92
CA PHE A 100 8.57 3.46 -21.88
C PHE A 100 9.89 4.24 -22.00
N SER A 101 11.02 3.65 -21.60
CA SER A 101 12.34 4.33 -21.67
C SER A 101 12.87 4.52 -23.10
N ARG A 102 12.36 3.76 -24.08
CA ARG A 102 12.78 3.84 -25.48
C ARG A 102 12.19 5.06 -26.18
N GLU A 103 13.02 5.81 -26.90
CA GLU A 103 12.58 6.88 -27.79
C GLU A 103 11.87 6.34 -29.05
N GLY A 104 10.84 7.05 -29.52
CA GLY A 104 10.08 6.70 -30.72
C GLY A 104 8.82 5.87 -30.45
N ALA A 105 8.22 5.33 -31.51
CA ALA A 105 7.00 4.54 -31.40
C ALA A 105 7.26 3.23 -30.63
N ILE A 106 6.35 2.84 -29.75
CA ILE A 106 6.36 1.57 -29.02
C ILE A 106 5.16 0.76 -29.46
N GLU A 107 5.37 -0.51 -29.80
CA GLU A 107 4.28 -1.40 -30.18
C GLU A 107 3.47 -1.79 -28.96
N TYR A 108 2.15 -1.87 -29.13
CA TYR A 108 1.27 -2.38 -28.09
C TYR A 108 1.60 -3.85 -27.80
N LYS A 109 1.60 -4.20 -26.51
CA LYS A 109 1.71 -5.57 -26.02
C LYS A 109 0.63 -5.83 -24.98
N ASN A 110 0.28 -7.10 -24.78
CA ASN A 110 -0.56 -7.50 -23.67
C ASN A 110 0.10 -7.14 -22.32
N PRO A 111 -0.68 -7.00 -21.24
CA PRO A 111 -0.13 -6.74 -19.91
C PRO A 111 0.87 -7.81 -19.50
N THR A 112 2.04 -7.37 -19.03
CA THR A 112 3.10 -8.29 -18.57
C THR A 112 3.68 -7.87 -17.23
N ILE A 113 4.01 -8.82 -16.37
CA ILE A 113 4.78 -8.60 -15.13
C ILE A 113 6.02 -9.49 -15.18
N ASP A 114 7.19 -8.93 -14.90
CA ASP A 114 8.48 -9.63 -15.03
C ASP A 114 8.63 -10.35 -16.41
N GLY A 115 8.09 -9.75 -17.46
CA GLY A 115 8.11 -10.28 -18.84
C GLY A 115 7.15 -11.44 -19.13
N LYS A 116 6.27 -11.81 -18.19
CA LYS A 116 5.23 -12.84 -18.38
C LYS A 116 3.87 -12.19 -18.60
N GLU A 117 3.13 -12.66 -19.60
CA GLU A 117 1.74 -12.21 -19.81
C GLU A 117 0.88 -12.53 -18.58
N VAL A 118 0.03 -11.58 -18.24
CA VAL A 118 -0.89 -11.68 -17.10
C VAL A 118 -2.23 -12.25 -17.58
N ASP A 119 -2.73 -13.25 -16.87
CA ASP A 119 -4.10 -13.71 -17.02
C ASP A 119 -5.04 -12.77 -16.26
N ILE A 120 -5.86 -12.04 -17.03
CA ILE A 120 -6.79 -11.05 -16.47
C ILE A 120 -7.92 -11.71 -15.66
N GLU A 121 -8.34 -12.93 -16.04
CA GLU A 121 -9.39 -13.63 -15.29
C GLU A 121 -8.89 -14.03 -13.90
N GLU A 122 -7.66 -14.58 -13.81
CA GLU A 122 -7.01 -14.91 -12.52
C GLU A 122 -6.84 -13.67 -11.63
N VAL A 123 -6.51 -12.51 -12.23
CA VAL A 123 -6.41 -11.24 -11.49
C VAL A 123 -7.75 -10.84 -10.86
N PHE A 124 -8.86 -10.99 -11.59
CA PHE A 124 -10.18 -10.64 -11.06
C PHE A 124 -10.61 -11.55 -9.91
N GLU A 125 -10.31 -12.86 -9.99
CA GLU A 125 -10.52 -13.78 -8.88
C GLU A 125 -9.72 -13.37 -7.64
N GLY A 126 -8.43 -13.04 -7.84
CA GLY A 126 -7.56 -12.53 -6.79
C GLY A 126 -8.04 -11.22 -6.14
N LEU A 127 -8.58 -10.30 -6.95
CA LEU A 127 -9.08 -9.01 -6.48
C LEU A 127 -10.25 -9.17 -5.50
N ILE A 128 -11.13 -10.14 -5.73
CA ILE A 128 -12.28 -10.42 -4.85
C ILE A 128 -11.78 -10.91 -3.48
N ALA A 129 -10.84 -11.86 -3.46
CA ALA A 129 -10.26 -12.36 -2.22
C ALA A 129 -9.52 -11.26 -1.45
N TRP A 130 -8.75 -10.43 -2.16
CA TRP A 130 -8.02 -9.30 -1.56
C TRP A 130 -8.96 -8.28 -0.93
N LYS A 131 -10.04 -7.91 -1.62
CA LYS A 131 -11.07 -6.99 -1.10
C LYS A 131 -11.68 -7.52 0.20
N GLN A 132 -12.04 -8.80 0.25
CA GLN A 132 -12.62 -9.42 1.43
C GLN A 132 -11.65 -9.39 2.63
N GLY A 133 -10.36 -9.68 2.40
CA GLY A 133 -9.33 -9.61 3.44
C GLY A 133 -9.14 -8.19 4.00
N LEU A 134 -9.15 -7.17 3.13
CA LEU A 134 -9.05 -5.77 3.54
C LEU A 134 -10.27 -5.31 4.38
N GLU A 135 -11.47 -5.72 3.98
CA GLU A 135 -12.71 -5.41 4.70
C GLU A 135 -12.71 -6.06 6.09
N GLN A 136 -12.32 -7.34 6.18
CA GLN A 136 -12.21 -8.04 7.46
C GLN A 136 -11.17 -7.40 8.38
N ALA A 137 -9.96 -7.12 7.89
CA ALA A 137 -8.92 -6.51 8.71
C ALA A 137 -9.29 -5.10 9.19
N SER A 138 -10.00 -4.32 8.37
CA SER A 138 -10.54 -3.02 8.82
C SER A 138 -11.57 -3.19 9.92
N ALA A 139 -12.48 -4.15 9.81
CA ALA A 139 -13.47 -4.44 10.84
C ALA A 139 -12.82 -4.89 12.16
N GLU A 140 -11.80 -5.78 12.10
CA GLU A 140 -11.03 -6.22 13.26
C GLU A 140 -10.31 -5.03 13.93
N ARG A 141 -9.64 -4.17 13.15
CA ARG A 141 -8.99 -2.95 13.65
C ARG A 141 -9.99 -2.05 14.36
N ASP A 142 -11.14 -1.79 13.74
CA ASP A 142 -12.13 -0.84 14.26
C ASP A 142 -12.80 -1.37 15.54
N ALA A 143 -12.97 -2.69 15.68
CA ALA A 143 -13.46 -3.31 16.91
C ALA A 143 -12.49 -3.18 18.09
N VAL A 144 -11.18 -3.17 17.84
CA VAL A 144 -10.13 -3.06 18.86
C VAL A 144 -9.80 -1.61 19.19
N LYS A 145 -10.13 -0.67 18.31
CA LYS A 145 -9.93 0.76 18.50
C LYS A 145 -10.83 1.25 19.64
N LYS A 146 -10.28 1.40 20.85
CA LYS A 146 -10.99 2.03 21.97
C LYS A 146 -11.44 3.44 21.56
N PRO A 147 -12.67 3.86 21.88
CA PRO A 147 -13.05 5.26 21.74
C PRO A 147 -12.09 6.10 22.60
N LYS A 148 -11.46 7.10 21.98
CA LYS A 148 -10.73 8.16 22.69
C LYS A 148 -11.74 9.05 23.42
#